data_AF-A0A6B3GZC6-F1
#
_entry.id   AF-A0A6B3GZC6-F1
#
_cell.length_a   1.000
_cell.length_b   1.000
_cell.length_c   1.000
_cell.angle_alpha   90.00
_cell.angle_beta   90.00
_cell.angle_gamma   90.00
#
_symmetry.space_group_name_H-M   'P 1'
#
loop_
_entity.id
_entity.type
_entity.pdbx_description
1 polymer ?
#
loop_
_entity_poly.entity_id
_entity_poly.type
_entity_poly.pdbx_seq_one_letter_code
_entity_poly.pdbx_strand_id
1 'polypeptide(L)'
;MELTVERGRGYVSAVQNKQVGQEIGRIPVDSIYSPVLKVTYKVEATRVEQRTDFDKLIVDVETKQAMRPRDAMASAGKTLVELFGLARELNIDAEGIDMGPS
;
A
#
# COMPACT_ATOMS: atom_id res chain seq x y z
N MET A 1 32.60 7.94 -3.38
CA MET A 1 31.30 7.50 -3.95
C MET A 1 30.26 8.45 -3.42
N GLU A 2 29.44 9.03 -4.30
CA GLU A 2 28.39 9.97 -3.94
C GLU A 2 27.03 9.36 -4.27
N LEU A 3 26.05 9.55 -3.40
CA LEU A 3 24.70 9.00 -3.53
C LEU A 3 23.68 10.11 -3.26
N THR A 4 22.72 10.26 -4.16
CA THR A 4 21.56 11.14 -3.95
C THR A 4 20.41 10.31 -3.38
N VAL A 5 19.85 10.73 -2.25
CA VAL A 5 18.70 10.07 -1.61
C VAL A 5 17.51 11.02 -1.64
N GLU A 6 16.38 10.54 -2.15
CA GLU A 6 15.14 11.30 -2.28
C GLU A 6 13.96 10.57 -1.65
N ARG A 7 12.87 11.30 -1.39
CA ARG A 7 11.60 10.72 -0.97
C ARG A 7 10.72 10.49 -2.18
N GLY A 8 10.17 9.29 -2.28
CA GLY A 8 9.24 8.91 -3.34
C GLY A 8 8.23 7.88 -2.85
N ARG A 9 7.44 7.33 -3.78
CA ARG A 9 6.43 6.29 -3.50
C ARG A 9 6.62 5.14 -4.48
N GLY A 10 6.39 3.91 -4.01
CA GLY A 10 6.45 2.72 -4.86
C GLY A 10 7.84 2.40 -5.37
N TYR A 11 7.94 2.09 -6.66
CA TYR A 11 9.16 1.74 -7.38
C TYR A 11 9.31 2.67 -8.58
N VAL A 12 10.52 3.17 -8.79
CA VAL A 12 10.88 3.97 -9.96
C VAL A 12 12.11 3.35 -10.60
N SER A 13 12.02 3.07 -11.90
CA SER A 13 13.12 2.46 -12.63
C SER A 13 14.27 3.44 -12.87
N ALA A 14 15.48 2.91 -13.06
CA ALA A 14 16.66 3.70 -13.44
C ALA A 14 16.43 4.56 -14.69
N VAL A 15 15.61 4.08 -15.64
CA VAL A 15 15.27 4.81 -16.86
C VAL A 15 14.49 6.09 -16.54
N GLN A 16 13.53 6.00 -15.62
CA GLN A 16 12.73 7.15 -15.18
C GLN A 16 13.53 8.12 -14.30
N ASN A 17 14.57 7.63 -13.63
CA ASN A 17 15.49 8.45 -12.84
C ASN A 17 16.49 9.25 -13.69
N LYS A 18 16.59 8.97 -15.00
CA LYS A 18 17.48 9.69 -15.90
C LYS A 18 16.92 11.08 -16.17
N GLN A 19 17.67 12.12 -15.81
CA GLN A 19 17.29 13.50 -16.05
C GLN A 19 17.94 14.05 -17.33
N VAL A 20 17.20 14.88 -18.07
CA VAL A 20 17.75 15.62 -19.21
C VAL A 20 18.75 16.65 -18.68
N GLY A 21 20.00 16.61 -19.14
CA GLY A 21 21.07 17.49 -18.67
C GLY A 21 21.82 17.00 -17.43
N GLN A 22 21.64 15.74 -17.03
CA GLN A 22 22.39 15.10 -15.94
C GLN A 22 23.91 15.17 -16.15
N GLU A 23 24.66 15.46 -15.08
CA GLU A 23 26.13 15.50 -15.10
C GLU A 23 26.74 14.19 -15.62
N ILE A 24 27.79 14.34 -16.42
CA ILE A 24 28.55 13.21 -16.96
C ILE A 24 29.16 12.44 -15.79
N GLY A 25 28.93 11.12 -15.78
CA GLY A 25 29.44 10.23 -14.73
C GLY A 25 28.41 9.84 -13.66
N ARG A 26 27.21 10.45 -13.65
CA ARG A 26 26.12 10.00 -12.77
C ARG A 26 25.45 8.76 -13.37
N ILE A 27 25.34 7.69 -12.58
CA ILE A 27 24.73 6.42 -12.99
C ILE A 27 23.35 6.32 -12.31
N PRO A 28 22.24 6.35 -13.06
CA PRO A 28 20.93 6.16 -12.46
C PRO A 28 20.74 4.69 -12.06
N VAL A 29 20.09 4.49 -10.92
CA VAL A 29 19.74 3.16 -10.37
C VAL A 29 18.25 3.12 -10.07
N ASP A 30 17.71 1.92 -9.93
CA ASP A 30 16.33 1.75 -9.50
C ASP A 30 16.12 2.30 -8.08
N SER A 31 15.01 3.00 -7.88
CA SER A 31 14.61 3.56 -6.59
C SER A 31 13.43 2.78 -6.02
N ILE A 32 13.71 1.92 -5.04
CA ILE A 32 12.70 1.17 -4.30
C ILE A 32 12.31 1.97 -3.06
N TYR A 33 11.43 2.97 -3.25
CA TYR A 33 10.94 3.82 -2.15
C TYR A 33 10.02 3.09 -1.19
N SER A 34 9.28 2.08 -1.68
CA SER A 34 8.38 1.30 -0.85
C SER A 34 9.13 0.68 0.34
N PRO A 35 8.63 0.85 1.58
CA PRO A 35 9.12 0.11 2.73
C PRO A 35 8.63 -1.34 2.73
N VAL A 36 7.58 -1.66 1.95
CA VAL A 36 7.03 -3.00 1.76
C VAL A 36 7.73 -3.67 0.58
N LEU A 37 8.24 -4.88 0.79
CA LEU A 37 8.98 -5.68 -0.20
C LEU A 37 8.06 -6.61 -0.97
N LYS A 38 7.17 -7.31 -0.26
CA LYS A 38 6.29 -8.32 -0.82
C LYS A 38 4.98 -8.36 -0.05
N VAL A 39 3.90 -8.55 -0.80
CA VAL A 39 2.56 -8.78 -0.24
C VAL A 39 1.98 -9.99 -0.95
N THR A 40 1.39 -10.90 -0.18
CA THR A 40 0.55 -11.98 -0.71
C THR A 40 -0.75 -12.02 0.07
N TYR A 41 -1.82 -12.52 -0.54
CA TYR A 41 -3.08 -12.67 0.14
C TYR A 41 -3.75 -13.99 -0.27
N LYS A 42 -4.60 -14.50 0.60
CA LYS A 42 -5.49 -15.62 0.33
C LYS A 42 -6.84 -15.36 0.97
N VAL A 43 -7.88 -15.88 0.34
CA VAL A 43 -9.25 -15.83 0.83
C VAL A 43 -9.68 -17.25 1.14
N GLU A 44 -10.19 -17.46 2.35
CA GLU A 44 -10.67 -18.75 2.82
C GLU A 44 -12.12 -18.62 3.26
N ALA A 45 -12.96 -19.59 2.92
CA ALA A 45 -14.32 -19.65 3.45
C ALA A 45 -14.27 -19.82 4.97
N THR A 46 -15.03 -19.00 5.69
CA THR A 46 -15.11 -19.04 7.16
C THR A 46 -16.57 -19.03 7.58
N ARG A 47 -16.88 -19.88 8.56
CA ARG A 47 -18.19 -19.90 9.20
C ARG A 47 -18.17 -18.93 10.38
N VAL A 48 -19.11 -18.00 10.40
CA VAL A 48 -19.37 -17.11 11.53
C VAL A 48 -20.76 -17.44 12.05
N GLU A 49 -20.82 -17.99 13.26
CA GLU A 49 -22.06 -18.47 13.89
C GLU A 49 -22.82 -19.49 13.01
N GLN A 50 -24.04 -19.16 12.59
CA GLN A 50 -24.88 -20.00 11.73
C GLN A 50 -24.67 -19.72 10.23
N ARG A 51 -23.92 -18.70 9.87
CA ARG A 51 -23.67 -18.29 8.48
C ARG A 51 -22.35 -18.85 7.96
N THR A 52 -22.40 -19.51 6.81
CA THR A 52 -21.25 -20.16 6.16
C THR A 52 -20.71 -19.40 4.95
N ASP A 53 -21.24 -18.21 4.68
CA ASP A 53 -20.96 -17.40 3.49
C ASP A 53 -20.00 -16.23 3.75
N PHE A 54 -19.27 -16.26 4.86
CA PHE A 54 -18.24 -15.25 5.15
C PHE A 54 -16.89 -15.64 4.55
N ASP A 55 -16.18 -14.63 4.08
CA ASP A 55 -14.81 -14.75 3.61
C ASP A 55 -13.83 -14.28 4.69
N LYS A 56 -12.78 -15.06 4.93
CA LYS A 56 -11.64 -14.66 5.74
C LYS A 56 -10.48 -14.29 4.84
N LEU A 57 -10.14 -13.01 4.83
CA LEU A 57 -8.97 -12.48 4.15
C LEU A 57 -7.73 -12.63 5.03
N ILE A 58 -6.71 -13.31 4.51
CA ILE A 58 -5.39 -13.42 5.14
C ILE A 58 -4.39 -12.68 4.26
N VAL A 59 -3.73 -11.67 4.83
CA VAL A 59 -2.72 -10.86 4.14
C VAL A 59 -1.37 -11.08 4.81
N ASP A 60 -0.39 -11.48 4.02
CA ASP A 60 1.01 -11.62 4.44
C ASP A 60 1.82 -10.46 3.85
N VAL A 61 2.52 -9.73 4.71
CA VAL A 61 3.22 -8.48 4.39
C VAL A 61 4.65 -8.54 4.89
N GLU A 62 5.58 -8.54 3.95
CA GLU A 62 7.02 -8.50 4.21
C GLU A 62 7.54 -7.06 4.03
N THR A 63 8.18 -6.51 5.06
CA THR A 63 8.71 -5.14 5.05
C THR A 63 10.21 -5.07 5.32
N LYS A 64 10.85 -4.00 4.86
CA LYS A 64 12.20 -3.61 5.27
C LYS A 64 12.19 -3.19 6.75
N GLN A 65 13.36 -3.18 7.37
CA GLN A 65 13.53 -2.70 8.77
C GLN A 65 13.13 -1.23 8.98
N ALA A 66 12.92 -0.45 7.92
CA ALA A 66 12.49 0.94 7.98
C ALA A 66 11.06 1.13 8.53
N MET A 67 10.20 0.10 8.47
CA MET A 67 8.81 0.16 8.95
C MET A 67 8.30 -1.22 9.32
N ARG A 68 7.55 -1.34 10.43
CA ARG A 68 6.94 -2.62 10.83
C ARG A 68 5.73 -2.94 9.93
N PRO A 69 5.42 -4.22 9.65
CA PRO A 69 4.27 -4.59 8.82
C PRO A 69 2.94 -4.02 9.33
N ARG A 70 2.73 -4.00 10.66
CA ARG A 70 1.53 -3.41 11.27
C ARG A 70 1.34 -1.93 10.94
N ASP A 71 2.44 -1.17 10.92
CA ASP A 71 2.40 0.28 10.72
C ASP A 71 2.19 0.56 9.22
N ALA A 72 2.78 -0.27 8.35
CA ALA A 72 2.53 -0.24 6.91
C ALA A 72 1.06 -0.53 6.58
N MET A 73 0.46 -1.55 7.20
CA MET A 73 -0.96 -1.88 7.01
C MET A 73 -1.89 -0.76 7.52
N ALA A 74 -1.59 -0.17 8.69
CA ALA A 74 -2.34 0.96 9.21
C ALA A 74 -2.23 2.19 8.28
N SER A 75 -1.03 2.47 7.75
CA SER A 75 -0.82 3.53 6.78
C SER A 75 -1.62 3.30 5.49
N ALA A 76 -1.64 2.07 4.98
CA ALA A 76 -2.42 1.71 3.80
C ALA A 76 -3.92 1.88 4.04
N GLY A 77 -4.43 1.42 5.19
CA GLY A 77 -5.83 1.61 5.59
C GLY A 77 -6.22 3.09 5.64
N LYS A 78 -5.39 3.94 6.25
CA LYS A 78 -5.62 5.39 6.28
C LYS A 78 -5.74 5.98 4.88
N THR A 79 -4.80 5.66 3.98
CA THR A 79 -4.82 6.17 2.60
C THR A 79 -6.06 5.69 1.83
N LEU A 80 -6.49 4.43 2.02
CA LEU A 80 -7.69 3.91 1.39
C LEU A 80 -8.96 4.60 1.91
N VAL A 81 -9.08 4.82 3.22
CA VAL A 81 -10.22 5.54 3.81
C VAL A 81 -10.29 6.97 3.28
N GLU A 82 -9.15 7.67 3.21
CA GLU A 82 -9.09 9.02 2.62
C GLU A 82 -9.53 9.01 1.14
N LEU A 83 -9.09 8.01 0.37
CA LEU A 83 -9.45 7.88 -1.05
C LEU A 83 -10.96 7.62 -1.24
N PHE A 84 -11.53 6.69 -0.48
CA PHE A 84 -12.97 6.39 -0.54
C PHE A 84 -13.83 7.49 0.08
N GLY A 85 -13.27 8.31 0.97
CA GLY A 85 -13.91 9.51 1.51
C GLY A 85 -14.39 10.46 0.40
N LEU A 86 -13.61 10.61 -0.67
CA LEU A 86 -13.98 11.42 -1.83
C LEU A 86 -15.26 10.92 -2.52
N ALA A 87 -15.46 9.60 -2.57
CA ALA A 87 -16.68 9.02 -3.14
C ALA A 87 -17.88 9.18 -2.19
N ARG A 88 -17.66 9.03 -0.88
CA ARG A 88 -18.69 9.22 0.16
C ARG A 88 -19.28 10.64 0.14
N GLU A 89 -18.47 11.65 -0.18
CA GLU A 89 -18.91 13.05 -0.26
C GLU A 89 -19.97 13.30 -1.34
N LEU A 90 -20.10 12.43 -2.35
CA LEU A 90 -21.12 12.55 -3.39
C LEU A 90 -22.54 12.39 -2.85
N ASN A 91 -22.73 11.56 -1.83
CA ASN A 91 -24.00 11.39 -1.12
C ASN A 91 -23.75 10.79 0.27
N ILE A 92 -23.87 11.60 1.30
CA ILE A 92 -23.60 11.20 2.69
C ILE A 92 -24.71 10.28 3.24
N ASP A 93 -25.90 10.32 2.65
CA ASP A 93 -27.08 9.55 3.06
C ASP A 93 -27.19 8.20 2.33
N ALA A 94 -26.20 7.84 1.50
CA ALA A 94 -26.19 6.57 0.79
C ALA A 94 -26.17 5.38 1.78
N GLU A 95 -26.99 4.36 1.51
CA GLU A 95 -27.05 3.14 2.34
C GLU A 95 -25.68 2.43 2.37
N GLY A 96 -25.12 2.33 3.57
CA GLY A 96 -23.93 1.53 3.84
C GLY A 96 -24.25 0.06 4.07
N ILE A 97 -23.24 -0.80 3.95
CA ILE A 97 -23.35 -2.20 4.38
C ILE A 97 -23.09 -2.23 5.89
N ASP A 98 -23.96 -2.92 6.64
CA ASP A 98 -23.77 -3.14 8.08
C ASP A 98 -22.53 -4.01 8.30
N MET A 99 -21.46 -3.36 8.74
CA MET A 99 -20.24 -4.03 9.19
C MET A 99 -20.46 -4.29 10.67
N GLY A 100 -20.73 -5.55 11.03
CA GLY A 100 -20.97 -5.96 12.43
C GLY A 100 -19.91 -5.44 13.42
N PRO A 101 -20.12 -5.60 14.73
CA PRO A 101 -19.29 -4.95 15.75
C PRO A 101 -17.80 -5.26 15.57
N SER A 102 -16.99 -4.20 15.66
CA SER A 102 -15.52 -4.22 15.54
C SER A 102 -14.83 -4.88 16.72
#